data_AF-A0A316LIQ5-F1
#
_entry.id   AF-A0A316LIQ5-F1
#
_cell.length_a   1.000
_cell.length_b   1.000
_cell.length_c   1.000
_cell.angle_alpha   90.00
_cell.angle_beta   90.00
_cell.angle_gamma   90.00
#
_symmetry.space_group_name_H-M   'P 1'
#
loop_
_entity.id
_entity.type
_entity.pdbx_description
1 polymer ?
#
loop_
_entity_poly.entity_id
_entity_poly.type
_entity_poly.pdbx_seq_one_letter_code
_entity_poly.pdbx_strand_id
1 'polypeptide(L)'
;MLKKYENLLNLDATIAKELFDEVNYPWEVLPLIKDFILKVGPTLSNDYVLYKDNVWVHKSVKISEKADINAPAIIDEGTEVRPGAFIRGSAIIGKNCVIGNSTEIKNAIIFDNCQCPHYNYVGDAILGDHAHTGAGVILSNVKSDKSNVVVKEDGGIATGLRKMSAILGDYSDIGCNSVLCPGTIIGAHTNVYPLTMVRGVIGDWKIVKSMDNIIDKEQR
;
A
#
# COMPACT_ATOMS: atom_id res chain seq x y z
N MET A 1 -5.84 -10.55 -16.73
CA MET A 1 -4.53 -11.09 -16.28
C MET A 1 -4.36 -11.04 -14.76
N LEU A 2 -5.40 -10.65 -13.99
CA LEU A 2 -5.33 -10.37 -12.55
C LEU A 2 -5.78 -11.50 -11.61
N LYS A 3 -6.13 -12.69 -12.12
CA LYS A 3 -6.44 -13.85 -11.27
C LYS A 3 -5.10 -14.44 -10.81
N LYS A 4 -4.85 -14.41 -9.50
CA LYS A 4 -3.58 -14.68 -8.81
C LYS A 4 -2.53 -13.57 -9.01
N TYR A 5 -2.38 -12.77 -7.97
CA TYR A 5 -1.42 -11.68 -7.80
C TYR A 5 -0.03 -12.20 -7.36
N GLU A 6 0.24 -13.49 -7.57
CA GLU A 6 1.49 -14.16 -7.18
C GLU A 6 2.73 -13.56 -7.85
N ASN A 7 2.59 -13.02 -9.08
CA ASN A 7 3.67 -12.30 -9.77
C ASN A 7 3.72 -10.80 -9.43
N LEU A 8 2.70 -10.27 -8.75
CA LEU A 8 2.57 -8.87 -8.41
C LEU A 8 3.10 -8.57 -7.00
N LEU A 9 2.85 -9.49 -6.06
CA LEU A 9 3.08 -9.32 -4.62
C LEU A 9 3.77 -10.54 -4.02
N ASN A 10 4.95 -10.34 -3.45
CA ASN A 10 5.65 -11.33 -2.64
C ASN A 10 4.98 -11.44 -1.27
N LEU A 11 4.06 -12.40 -1.11
CA LEU A 11 3.29 -12.57 0.12
C LEU A 11 4.13 -13.01 1.33
N ASP A 12 5.37 -13.48 1.13
CA ASP A 12 6.28 -13.81 2.23
C ASP A 12 6.89 -12.55 2.87
N ALA A 13 6.77 -11.39 2.21
CA ALA A 13 7.20 -10.07 2.70
C ALA A 13 6.09 -9.33 3.46
N THR A 14 5.15 -10.06 4.07
CA THR A 14 4.11 -9.49 4.93
C THR A 14 3.57 -10.50 5.94
N ILE A 15 3.24 -10.04 7.14
CA ILE A 15 2.49 -10.84 8.13
C ILE A 15 1.03 -11.09 7.71
N ALA A 16 0.55 -10.38 6.69
CA ALA A 16 -0.83 -10.43 6.23
C ALA A 16 -1.10 -11.54 5.21
N LYS A 17 -0.15 -12.45 4.96
CA LYS A 17 -0.24 -13.50 3.93
C LYS A 17 -1.56 -14.27 3.96
N GLU A 18 -2.04 -14.65 5.15
CA GLU A 18 -3.28 -15.42 5.30
C GLU A 18 -4.53 -14.69 4.77
N LEU A 19 -4.56 -13.34 4.74
CA LEU A 19 -5.68 -12.59 4.14
C LEU A 19 -5.84 -12.87 2.64
N PHE A 20 -4.73 -13.18 1.98
CA PHE A 20 -4.69 -13.36 0.54
C PHE A 20 -5.19 -14.75 0.13
N ASP A 21 -4.99 -15.77 0.96
CA ASP A 21 -5.42 -17.15 0.69
C ASP A 21 -6.95 -17.29 0.48
N GLU A 22 -7.73 -16.36 1.03
CA GLU A 22 -9.20 -16.38 1.00
C GLU A 22 -9.82 -15.57 -0.17
N VAL A 23 -9.01 -14.93 -1.01
CA VAL A 23 -9.49 -13.98 -2.03
C VAL A 23 -8.99 -14.25 -3.44
N ASN A 24 -9.76 -13.82 -4.45
CA ASN A 24 -9.40 -13.96 -5.86
C ASN A 24 -8.61 -12.75 -6.38
N TYR A 25 -8.92 -11.57 -5.86
CA TYR A 25 -8.28 -10.32 -6.22
C TYR A 25 -7.68 -9.65 -5.00
N PRO A 26 -6.53 -8.97 -5.13
CA PRO A 26 -5.82 -8.44 -3.98
C PRO A 26 -6.61 -7.36 -3.24
N TRP A 27 -7.44 -6.56 -3.92
CA TRP A 27 -8.26 -5.53 -3.26
C TRP A 27 -9.38 -6.08 -2.37
N GLU A 28 -9.74 -7.36 -2.51
CA GLU A 28 -10.78 -7.98 -1.69
C GLU A 28 -10.35 -8.12 -0.22
N VAL A 29 -9.05 -8.00 0.09
CA VAL A 29 -8.56 -7.98 1.48
C VAL A 29 -8.85 -6.65 2.19
N LEU A 30 -9.05 -5.55 1.45
CA LEU A 30 -9.16 -4.20 2.03
C LEU A 30 -10.27 -4.06 3.10
N PRO A 31 -11.46 -4.67 2.95
CA PRO A 31 -12.48 -4.66 4.00
C PRO A 31 -12.14 -5.55 5.20
N LEU A 32 -11.22 -6.51 5.04
CA LEU A 32 -10.88 -7.54 6.02
C LEU A 32 -9.73 -7.13 6.96
N ILE A 33 -8.93 -6.13 6.57
CA ILE A 33 -7.73 -5.69 7.30
C ILE A 33 -8.01 -5.45 8.79
N LYS A 34 -9.11 -4.76 9.10
CA LYS A 34 -9.45 -4.40 10.47
C LYS A 34 -9.59 -5.63 11.35
N ASP A 35 -10.42 -6.59 10.92
CA ASP A 35 -10.75 -7.78 11.69
C ASP A 35 -9.55 -8.73 11.77
N PHE A 36 -8.74 -8.78 10.72
CA PHE A 36 -7.47 -9.50 10.72
C PHE A 36 -6.50 -8.96 11.77
N ILE A 37 -6.31 -7.64 11.86
CA ILE A 37 -5.46 -7.04 12.89
C ILE A 37 -5.95 -7.39 14.29
N LEU A 38 -7.26 -7.31 14.54
CA LEU A 38 -7.84 -7.63 15.84
C LEU A 38 -7.70 -9.11 16.21
N LYS A 39 -7.70 -10.00 15.21
CA LYS A 39 -7.48 -11.44 15.38
C LYS A 39 -6.01 -11.78 15.64
N VAL A 40 -5.09 -11.21 14.85
CA VAL A 40 -3.66 -11.58 14.84
C VAL A 40 -2.85 -10.80 15.88
N GLY A 41 -3.20 -9.55 16.15
CA GLY A 41 -2.48 -8.71 17.12
C GLY A 41 -2.24 -9.39 18.48
N PRO A 42 -3.27 -9.99 19.13
CA PRO A 42 -3.10 -10.70 20.39
C PRO A 42 -2.23 -11.96 20.33
N THR A 43 -1.98 -12.52 19.14
CA THR A 43 -1.20 -13.75 18.95
C THR A 43 0.24 -13.49 18.50
N LEU A 44 0.62 -12.22 18.32
CA LEU A 44 1.99 -11.84 17.96
C LEU A 44 2.99 -12.26 19.05
N SER A 45 4.25 -12.46 18.65
CA SER A 45 5.32 -12.86 19.57
C SER A 45 5.55 -11.83 20.66
N ASN A 46 6.31 -12.21 21.69
CA ASN A 46 6.71 -11.31 22.78
C ASN A 46 7.57 -10.12 22.33
N ASP A 47 7.96 -10.04 21.05
CA ASP A 47 8.72 -8.93 20.47
C ASP A 47 7.84 -7.77 20.02
N TYR A 48 6.53 -7.94 20.05
CA TYR A 48 5.56 -6.86 19.88
C TYR A 48 5.07 -6.36 21.23
N VAL A 49 4.98 -5.05 21.36
CA VAL A 49 4.36 -4.39 22.50
C VAL A 49 3.00 -3.84 22.10
N LEU A 50 2.06 -3.86 23.04
CA LEU A 50 0.80 -3.15 22.89
C LEU A 50 1.06 -1.66 23.14
N TYR A 51 1.22 -0.89 22.06
CA TYR A 51 1.56 0.53 22.10
C TYR A 51 0.37 1.41 22.52
N LYS A 52 -0.83 1.05 22.05
CA LYS A 52 -2.14 1.58 22.46
C LYS A 52 -3.15 0.44 22.36
N ASP A 53 -4.37 0.63 22.87
CA ASP A 53 -5.45 -0.34 22.65
C ASP A 53 -5.59 -0.67 21.16
N ASN A 54 -5.49 -1.96 20.83
CA ASN A 54 -5.50 -2.50 19.47
C ASN A 54 -4.41 -1.95 18.51
N VAL A 55 -3.28 -1.48 19.04
CA VAL A 55 -2.10 -1.08 18.26
C VAL A 55 -0.88 -1.87 18.74
N TRP A 56 -0.37 -2.73 17.87
CA TRP A 56 0.79 -3.59 18.14
C TRP A 56 2.01 -3.11 17.36
N VAL A 57 3.14 -2.98 18.04
CA VAL A 57 4.36 -2.42 17.48
C VAL A 57 5.55 -3.28 17.89
N HIS A 58 6.37 -3.70 16.93
CA HIS A 58 7.60 -4.41 17.24
C HIS A 58 8.58 -3.51 18.04
N LYS A 59 9.29 -4.06 19.04
CA LYS A 59 10.16 -3.29 19.95
C LYS A 59 11.24 -2.45 19.26
N SER A 60 11.65 -2.83 18.06
CA SER A 60 12.68 -2.12 17.30
C SER A 60 12.16 -0.90 16.53
N VAL A 61 10.83 -0.72 16.43
CA VAL A 61 10.23 0.36 15.63
C VAL A 61 10.58 1.70 16.25
N LYS A 62 10.98 2.65 15.41
CA LYS A 62 11.30 4.01 15.82
C LYS A 62 10.11 4.90 15.53
N ILE A 63 9.40 5.32 16.56
CA ILE A 63 8.23 6.21 16.44
C ILE A 63 8.60 7.58 16.98
N SER A 64 8.45 8.61 16.15
CA SER A 64 8.58 10.00 16.58
C SER A 64 7.42 10.39 17.51
N GLU A 65 7.70 11.17 18.55
CA GLU A 65 6.68 11.73 19.48
C GLU A 65 5.61 12.58 18.77
N LYS A 66 5.95 13.14 17.60
CA LYS A 66 5.05 13.95 16.77
C LYS A 66 4.25 13.13 15.73
N ALA A 67 4.31 11.79 15.78
CA ALA A 67 3.48 10.94 14.94
C ALA A 67 2.20 10.55 15.69
N ASP A 68 1.10 10.38 14.96
CA ASP A 68 -0.14 9.85 15.53
C ASP A 68 -0.52 8.53 14.87
N ILE A 69 -0.94 7.58 15.71
CA ILE A 69 -1.26 6.20 15.35
C ILE A 69 -2.56 5.85 16.03
N ASN A 70 -3.59 5.66 15.21
CA ASN A 70 -4.92 5.25 15.60
C ASN A 70 -5.11 3.75 15.38
N ALA A 71 -5.99 3.19 16.19
CA ALA A 71 -6.33 1.78 16.15
C ALA A 71 -7.27 1.42 14.98
N PRO A 72 -7.27 0.15 14.52
CA PRO A 72 -6.28 -0.85 14.85
C PRO A 72 -5.05 -0.77 13.93
N ALA A 73 -3.87 -1.13 14.41
CA ALA A 73 -2.66 -1.13 13.58
C ALA A 73 -1.63 -2.17 14.03
N ILE A 74 -0.84 -2.69 13.09
CA ILE A 74 0.35 -3.49 13.35
C ILE A 74 1.53 -2.86 12.60
N ILE A 75 2.65 -2.64 13.31
CA ILE A 75 3.89 -2.10 12.73
C ILE A 75 5.05 -3.04 13.06
N ASP A 76 5.67 -3.57 12.01
CA ASP A 76 6.67 -4.63 12.11
C ASP A 76 8.11 -4.09 12.26
N GLU A 77 9.03 -5.02 12.51
CA GLU A 77 10.44 -4.82 12.81
C GLU A 77 11.14 -3.78 11.92
N GLY A 78 12.05 -3.01 12.51
CA GLY A 78 12.88 -2.04 11.81
C GLY A 78 12.18 -0.80 11.23
N THR A 79 10.85 -0.75 11.22
CA THR A 79 10.11 0.36 10.62
C THR A 79 10.33 1.70 11.36
N GLU A 80 10.42 2.78 10.59
CA GLU A 80 10.53 4.14 11.07
C GLU A 80 9.23 4.91 10.80
N VAL A 81 8.63 5.45 11.85
CA VAL A 81 7.46 6.35 11.79
C VAL A 81 7.92 7.76 12.15
N ARG A 82 8.03 8.62 11.13
CA ARG A 82 8.67 9.94 11.20
C ARG A 82 7.71 11.03 11.73
N PRO A 83 8.24 12.21 12.11
CA PRO A 83 7.42 13.31 12.63
C PRO A 83 6.28 13.71 11.71
N GLY A 84 5.07 13.87 12.25
CA GLY A 84 3.89 14.26 11.48
C GLY A 84 3.25 13.14 10.66
N ALA A 85 3.80 11.91 10.68
CA ALA A 85 3.10 10.76 10.12
C ALA A 85 1.76 10.56 10.84
N PHE A 86 0.72 10.22 10.07
CA PHE A 86 -0.61 9.94 10.60
C PHE A 86 -1.13 8.59 10.11
N ILE A 87 -1.09 7.59 10.98
CA ILE A 87 -1.65 6.28 10.72
C ILE A 87 -3.07 6.28 11.27
N ARG A 88 -4.07 6.30 10.40
CA ARG A 88 -5.49 6.43 10.76
C ARG A 88 -6.14 5.15 11.29
N GLY A 89 -5.42 4.03 11.23
CA GLY A 89 -5.92 2.71 11.59
C GLY A 89 -6.28 1.85 10.39
N SER A 90 -6.63 0.61 10.68
CA SER A 90 -6.68 -0.51 9.74
C SER A 90 -5.39 -0.58 8.91
N ALA A 91 -4.23 -0.48 9.56
CA ALA A 91 -2.94 -0.43 8.87
C ALA A 91 -2.05 -1.59 9.32
N ILE A 92 -1.54 -2.34 8.35
CA ILE A 92 -0.48 -3.33 8.54
C ILE A 92 0.74 -2.78 7.83
N ILE A 93 1.82 -2.53 8.56
CA ILE A 93 3.06 -1.99 8.02
C ILE A 93 4.17 -3.00 8.30
N GLY A 94 4.76 -3.52 7.23
CA GLY A 94 5.80 -4.53 7.24
C GLY A 94 7.13 -4.02 7.77
N LYS A 95 8.16 -4.84 7.58
CA LYS A 95 9.49 -4.62 8.14
C LYS A 95 10.25 -3.54 7.40
N ASN A 96 11.15 -2.85 8.08
CA ASN A 96 12.09 -1.88 7.51
C ASN A 96 11.43 -0.81 6.63
N CYS A 97 10.17 -0.48 6.92
CA CYS A 97 9.44 0.54 6.17
C CYS A 97 9.78 1.94 6.65
N VAL A 98 9.53 2.93 5.79
CA VAL A 98 9.59 4.34 6.17
C VAL A 98 8.21 4.97 5.98
N ILE A 99 7.56 5.30 7.10
CA ILE A 99 6.35 6.13 7.10
C ILE A 99 6.77 7.55 7.43
N GLY A 100 6.75 8.36 6.39
CA GLY A 100 7.40 9.64 6.28
C GLY A 100 6.79 10.84 6.99
N ASN A 101 7.46 11.98 6.83
CA ASN A 101 6.93 13.25 7.34
C ASN A 101 5.62 13.59 6.65
N SER A 102 4.58 13.87 7.44
CA SER A 102 3.25 14.22 6.95
C SER A 102 2.66 13.20 5.96
N THR A 103 3.08 11.95 6.08
CA THR A 103 2.49 10.82 5.34
C THR A 103 1.28 10.29 6.10
N GLU A 104 0.15 10.20 5.42
CA GLU A 104 -1.09 9.64 5.96
C GLU A 104 -1.32 8.23 5.41
N ILE A 105 -1.49 7.26 6.31
CA ILE A 105 -1.82 5.86 6.00
C ILE A 105 -3.22 5.54 6.53
N LYS A 106 -4.06 4.91 5.72
CA LYS A 106 -5.42 4.52 6.13
C LYS A 106 -5.86 3.24 5.42
N ASN A 107 -6.30 2.22 6.16
CA ASN A 107 -6.85 1.01 5.55
C ASN A 107 -5.92 0.42 4.47
N ALA A 108 -4.70 0.07 4.85
CA ALA A 108 -3.66 -0.31 3.90
C ALA A 108 -2.79 -1.46 4.43
N ILE A 109 -2.28 -2.26 3.49
CA ILE A 109 -1.24 -3.24 3.75
C ILE A 109 0.02 -2.75 3.04
N ILE A 110 1.05 -2.47 3.82
CA ILE A 110 2.37 -2.07 3.33
C ILE A 110 3.31 -3.24 3.62
N PHE A 111 3.88 -3.82 2.59
CA PHE A 111 4.79 -4.97 2.68
C PHE A 111 6.17 -4.49 3.15
N ASP A 112 7.09 -5.41 3.34
CA ASP A 112 8.43 -5.11 3.80
C ASP A 112 9.17 -4.12 2.87
N ASN A 113 10.13 -3.41 3.45
CA ASN A 113 11.08 -2.51 2.77
C ASN A 113 10.44 -1.35 1.98
N CYS A 114 9.14 -1.08 2.19
CA CYS A 114 8.42 -0.01 1.51
C CYS A 114 8.81 1.38 2.02
N GLN A 115 8.74 2.37 1.15
CA GLN A 115 9.06 3.75 1.50
C GLN A 115 7.97 4.73 1.03
N CYS A 116 7.36 5.42 2.00
CA CYS A 116 6.42 6.51 1.82
C CYS A 116 6.92 7.76 2.58
N PRO A 117 8.04 8.36 2.15
CA PRO A 117 8.91 9.17 3.00
C PRO A 117 8.44 10.61 3.21
N HIS A 118 7.61 11.18 2.33
CA HIS A 118 7.26 12.61 2.40
C HIS A 118 5.88 12.92 1.78
N TYR A 119 4.97 13.49 2.58
CA TYR A 119 3.71 14.07 2.10
C TYR A 119 2.84 13.11 1.26
N ASN A 120 2.88 11.81 1.59
CA ASN A 120 2.12 10.81 0.86
C ASN A 120 0.71 10.64 1.44
N TYR A 121 -0.24 10.29 0.59
CA TYR A 121 -1.52 9.75 1.03
C TYR A 121 -1.69 8.32 0.50
N VAL A 122 -1.74 7.35 1.41
CA VAL A 122 -1.86 5.92 1.11
C VAL A 122 -3.11 5.39 1.82
N GLY A 123 -4.24 5.46 1.11
CA GLY A 123 -5.56 5.12 1.64
C GLY A 123 -6.25 4.01 0.85
N ASP A 124 -6.73 2.95 1.50
CA ASP A 124 -7.44 1.84 0.83
C ASP A 124 -6.56 1.22 -0.28
N ALA A 125 -5.30 0.89 0.08
CA ALA A 125 -4.19 0.58 -0.82
C ALA A 125 -3.40 -0.67 -0.40
N ILE A 126 -2.65 -1.26 -1.33
CA ILE A 126 -1.66 -2.31 -1.05
C ILE A 126 -0.35 -1.91 -1.71
N LEU A 127 0.75 -1.94 -0.94
CA LEU A 127 2.10 -1.66 -1.42
C LEU A 127 2.93 -2.93 -1.27
N GLY A 128 3.38 -3.50 -2.38
CA GLY A 128 4.24 -4.69 -2.44
C GLY A 128 5.67 -4.43 -1.97
N ASP A 129 6.44 -5.49 -1.80
CA ASP A 129 7.79 -5.45 -1.23
C ASP A 129 8.68 -4.45 -1.97
N HIS A 130 9.44 -3.63 -1.24
CA HIS A 130 10.29 -2.56 -1.81
C HIS A 130 9.53 -1.49 -2.63
N ALA A 131 8.20 -1.40 -2.58
CA ALA A 131 7.49 -0.33 -3.26
C ALA A 131 7.85 1.04 -2.69
N HIS A 132 8.04 2.03 -3.57
CA HIS A 132 8.38 3.40 -3.20
C HIS A 132 7.36 4.39 -3.76
N THR A 133 6.95 5.32 -2.90
CA THR A 133 6.14 6.48 -3.30
C THR A 133 6.94 7.75 -3.08
N GLY A 134 7.36 8.40 -4.17
CA GLY A 134 8.09 9.66 -4.11
C GLY A 134 7.30 10.75 -3.38
N ALA A 135 7.98 11.85 -3.05
CA ALA A 135 7.38 12.94 -2.28
C ALA A 135 6.11 13.47 -2.93
N GLY A 136 5.04 13.62 -2.15
CA GLY A 136 3.76 14.16 -2.63
C GLY A 136 2.94 13.22 -3.52
N VAL A 137 3.30 11.93 -3.61
CA VAL A 137 2.46 10.94 -4.32
C VAL A 137 1.14 10.74 -3.57
N ILE A 138 0.03 10.84 -4.31
CA ILE A 138 -1.33 10.70 -3.78
C ILE A 138 -2.01 9.49 -4.42
N LEU A 139 -2.40 8.52 -3.58
CA LEU A 139 -3.22 7.38 -3.98
C LEU A 139 -4.70 7.74 -3.78
N SER A 140 -5.35 8.24 -4.82
CA SER A 140 -6.75 8.65 -4.74
C SER A 140 -7.66 7.43 -4.61
N ASN A 141 -8.48 7.38 -3.56
CA ASN A 141 -9.31 6.20 -3.23
C ASN A 141 -10.79 6.34 -3.58
N VAL A 142 -11.27 7.52 -3.97
CA VAL A 142 -12.70 7.77 -4.24
C VAL A 142 -12.89 8.34 -5.64
N LYS A 143 -13.76 7.73 -6.43
CA LYS A 143 -14.17 8.32 -7.72
C LYS A 143 -14.93 9.63 -7.51
N SER A 144 -14.66 10.61 -8.36
CA SER A 144 -15.33 11.93 -8.33
C SER A 144 -16.85 11.82 -8.45
N ASP A 145 -17.32 10.93 -9.32
CA ASP A 145 -18.74 10.63 -9.58
C ASP A 145 -19.45 9.89 -8.44
N LYS A 146 -18.71 9.55 -7.38
CA LYS A 146 -19.25 8.87 -6.22
C LYS A 146 -19.86 7.48 -6.51
N SER A 147 -19.46 6.81 -7.59
CA SER A 147 -19.79 5.41 -7.85
C SER A 147 -18.74 4.44 -7.26
N ASN A 148 -18.99 3.14 -7.38
CA ASN A 148 -18.02 2.11 -7.00
C ASN A 148 -16.79 2.14 -7.93
N VAL A 149 -15.64 1.78 -7.36
CA VAL A 149 -14.38 1.66 -8.08
C VAL A 149 -14.47 0.48 -9.05
N VAL A 150 -13.87 0.68 -10.23
CA VAL A 150 -13.75 -0.34 -11.27
C VAL A 150 -12.29 -0.34 -11.69
N VAL A 151 -11.65 -1.50 -11.64
CA VAL A 151 -10.29 -1.67 -12.17
C VAL A 151 -10.39 -1.69 -13.68
N LYS A 152 -9.70 -0.75 -14.33
CA LYS A 152 -9.74 -0.60 -15.80
C LYS A 152 -8.70 -1.53 -16.45
N GLU A 153 -9.09 -2.79 -16.65
CA GLU A 153 -8.50 -3.75 -17.61
C GLU A 153 -9.52 -3.97 -18.75
N ASP A 154 -9.18 -4.79 -19.76
CA ASP A 154 -10.13 -5.22 -20.79
C ASP A 154 -11.43 -5.75 -20.18
N GLY A 155 -12.55 -5.11 -20.54
CA GLY A 155 -13.88 -5.43 -20.01
C GLY A 155 -14.23 -4.80 -18.66
N GLY A 156 -13.26 -4.27 -17.91
CA GLY A 156 -13.45 -3.61 -16.61
C GLY A 156 -13.88 -4.55 -15.48
N ILE A 157 -13.13 -4.58 -14.38
CA ILE A 157 -13.45 -5.45 -13.25
C ILE A 157 -14.11 -4.63 -12.15
N ALA A 158 -15.39 -4.92 -11.88
CA ALA A 158 -16.13 -4.28 -10.79
C ALA A 158 -15.59 -4.78 -9.44
N THR A 159 -15.15 -3.87 -8.57
CA THR A 159 -14.59 -4.25 -7.27
C THR A 159 -15.65 -4.38 -6.19
N GLY A 160 -16.83 -3.78 -6.39
CA GLY A 160 -17.85 -3.63 -5.36
C GLY A 160 -17.49 -2.60 -4.27
N LEU A 161 -16.28 -2.04 -4.31
CA LEU A 161 -15.77 -1.14 -3.27
C LEU A 161 -16.08 0.31 -3.61
N ARG A 162 -16.59 1.04 -2.61
CA ARG A 162 -16.77 2.48 -2.71
C ARG A 162 -15.45 3.24 -2.65
N LYS A 163 -14.49 2.70 -1.89
CA LYS A 163 -13.14 3.24 -1.71
C LYS A 163 -12.11 2.17 -2.02
N MET A 164 -11.19 2.49 -2.93
CA MET A 164 -10.01 1.69 -3.25
C MET A 164 -9.10 2.62 -4.05
N SER A 165 -7.85 2.78 -3.63
CA SER A 165 -6.87 3.56 -4.37
C SER A 165 -6.10 2.72 -5.37
N ALA A 166 -4.89 2.30 -5.01
CA ALA A 166 -3.98 1.61 -5.89
C ALA A 166 -3.37 0.38 -5.22
N ILE A 167 -2.94 -0.53 -6.09
CA ILE A 167 -2.11 -1.67 -5.71
C ILE A 167 -0.79 -1.51 -6.44
N LEU A 168 0.28 -1.37 -5.67
CA LEU A 168 1.63 -1.25 -6.16
C LEU A 168 2.29 -2.62 -6.03
N GLY A 169 2.78 -3.15 -7.14
CA GLY A 169 3.55 -4.40 -7.15
C GLY A 169 4.94 -4.22 -6.55
N ASP A 170 5.60 -5.33 -6.31
CA ASP A 170 6.95 -5.34 -5.72
C ASP A 170 7.93 -4.52 -6.57
N TYR A 171 8.86 -3.82 -5.91
CA TYR A 171 9.89 -2.98 -6.54
C TYR A 171 9.35 -1.90 -7.49
N SER A 172 8.06 -1.55 -7.38
CA SER A 172 7.49 -0.42 -8.11
C SER A 172 7.89 0.90 -7.48
N ASP A 173 8.09 1.92 -8.31
CA ASP A 173 8.56 3.23 -7.86
C ASP A 173 7.77 4.34 -8.54
N ILE A 174 7.06 5.10 -7.72
CA ILE A 174 6.18 6.17 -8.17
C ILE A 174 6.86 7.52 -8.00
N GLY A 175 7.15 8.20 -9.10
CA GLY A 175 7.80 9.50 -9.09
C GLY A 175 6.98 10.59 -8.39
N CYS A 176 7.70 11.56 -7.81
CA CYS A 176 7.14 12.63 -6.99
C CYS A 176 5.93 13.35 -7.60
N ASN A 177 4.99 13.76 -6.76
CA ASN A 177 3.76 14.49 -7.13
C ASN A 177 2.87 13.78 -8.16
N SER A 178 3.07 12.48 -8.39
CA SER A 178 2.18 11.67 -9.22
C SER A 178 0.87 11.36 -8.48
N VAL A 179 -0.20 11.19 -9.25
CA VAL A 179 -1.51 10.81 -8.72
C VAL A 179 -1.96 9.50 -9.34
N LEU A 180 -2.20 8.50 -8.50
CA LEU A 180 -2.80 7.24 -8.95
C LEU A 180 -4.31 7.33 -8.73
N CYS A 181 -5.06 7.14 -9.80
CA CYS A 181 -6.52 7.17 -9.76
C CYS A 181 -7.09 5.95 -9.01
N PRO A 182 -8.34 6.03 -8.52
CA PRO A 182 -9.00 4.88 -7.92
C PRO A 182 -9.03 3.67 -8.85
N GLY A 183 -8.64 2.50 -8.33
CA GLY A 183 -8.57 1.23 -9.05
C GLY A 183 -7.31 1.06 -9.91
N THR A 184 -6.24 1.82 -9.66
CA THR A 184 -4.98 1.69 -10.40
C THR A 184 -4.18 0.49 -9.91
N ILE A 185 -3.59 -0.27 -10.82
CA ILE A 185 -2.68 -1.38 -10.50
C ILE A 185 -1.37 -1.14 -11.23
N ILE A 186 -0.27 -1.14 -10.50
CA ILE A 186 1.08 -1.01 -11.04
C ILE A 186 1.79 -2.34 -10.87
N GLY A 187 2.24 -2.92 -11.98
CA GLY A 187 3.00 -4.17 -11.98
C GLY A 187 4.35 -4.08 -11.25
N ALA A 188 4.94 -5.24 -11.00
CA ALA A 188 6.23 -5.34 -10.35
C ALA A 188 7.35 -4.70 -11.19
N HIS A 189 8.35 -4.14 -10.53
CA HIS A 189 9.51 -3.45 -11.14
C HIS A 189 9.17 -2.27 -12.05
N THR A 190 7.93 -1.76 -12.03
CA THR A 190 7.48 -0.65 -12.86
C THR A 190 7.78 0.70 -12.24
N ASN A 191 8.34 1.62 -13.04
CA ASN A 191 8.62 3.00 -12.65
C ASN A 191 7.60 3.95 -13.27
N VAL A 192 7.14 4.93 -12.49
CA VAL A 192 6.29 6.03 -12.95
C VAL A 192 7.08 7.34 -12.83
N TYR A 193 7.13 8.14 -13.89
CA TYR A 193 7.83 9.43 -13.85
C TYR A 193 7.11 10.43 -12.92
N PRO A 194 7.83 11.40 -12.35
CA PRO A 194 7.20 12.47 -11.58
C PRO A 194 6.11 13.20 -12.36
N LEU A 195 5.13 13.76 -11.64
CA LEU A 195 4.00 14.51 -12.20
C LEU A 195 3.10 13.70 -13.15
N THR A 196 3.11 12.37 -13.02
CA THR A 196 2.29 11.50 -13.87
C THR A 196 0.95 11.21 -13.19
N MET A 197 -0.15 11.37 -13.93
CA MET A 197 -1.45 10.83 -13.54
C MET A 197 -1.60 9.44 -14.13
N VAL A 198 -1.78 8.42 -13.29
CA VAL A 198 -1.92 7.03 -13.73
C VAL A 198 -3.33 6.52 -13.47
N ARG A 199 -3.86 5.75 -14.43
CA ARG A 199 -5.16 5.12 -14.35
C ARG A 199 -5.17 3.78 -15.07
N GLY A 200 -5.74 2.77 -14.42
CA GLY A 200 -5.91 1.43 -14.99
C GLY A 200 -4.80 0.49 -14.56
N VAL A 201 -4.58 -0.56 -15.34
CA VAL A 201 -3.59 -1.60 -15.05
C VAL A 201 -2.36 -1.38 -15.91
N ILE A 202 -1.21 -1.17 -15.26
CA ILE A 202 0.11 -1.12 -15.89
C ILE A 202 0.81 -2.43 -15.58
N GLY A 203 1.33 -3.11 -16.61
CA GLY A 203 2.05 -4.37 -16.43
C GLY A 203 3.39 -4.22 -15.73
N ASP A 204 4.05 -5.36 -15.52
CA ASP A 204 5.38 -5.44 -14.92
C ASP A 204 6.46 -4.90 -15.86
N TRP A 205 7.59 -4.49 -15.29
CA TRP A 205 8.77 -4.04 -16.03
C TRP A 205 8.47 -2.93 -17.04
N LYS A 206 7.68 -1.93 -16.63
CA LYS A 206 7.36 -0.75 -17.45
C LYS A 206 8.04 0.51 -16.94
N ILE A 207 8.20 1.49 -17.83
CA ILE A 207 8.46 2.88 -17.49
C ILE A 207 7.29 3.71 -18.03
N VAL A 208 6.50 4.27 -17.12
CA VAL A 208 5.36 5.15 -17.43
C VAL A 208 5.85 6.59 -17.40
N LYS A 209 6.11 7.16 -18.58
CA LYS A 209 6.47 8.59 -18.72
C LYS A 209 5.22 9.47 -18.77
N SER A 210 4.17 8.94 -19.38
CA SER A 210 2.80 9.43 -19.39
C SER A 210 1.88 8.27 -19.76
N MET A 211 0.56 8.44 -19.67
CA MET A 211 -0.38 7.38 -20.10
C MET A 211 -0.31 7.07 -21.60
N ASP A 212 0.16 8.02 -22.41
CA ASP A 212 0.38 7.84 -23.86
C ASP A 212 1.80 7.37 -24.19
N ASN A 213 2.67 7.24 -23.18
CA ASN A 213 4.09 6.88 -23.35
C ASN A 213 4.53 5.94 -22.23
N ILE A 214 4.20 4.67 -22.42
CA ILE A 214 4.60 3.55 -21.58
C ILE A 214 5.54 2.68 -22.40
N ILE A 215 6.76 2.49 -21.89
CA ILE A 215 7.79 1.68 -22.56
C ILE A 215 8.21 0.50 -21.68
N ASP A 216 8.85 -0.49 -22.29
CA ASP A 216 9.49 -1.58 -21.55
C ASP A 216 10.73 -1.09 -20.80
N LYS A 217 10.94 -1.64 -19.61
CA LYS A 217 12.12 -1.46 -18.77
C LYS A 217 13.05 -2.64 -18.98
N GLU A 218 14.28 -2.35 -19.40
CA GLU A 218 15.32 -3.38 -19.46
C GLU A 218 15.68 -3.88 -18.05
N GLN A 219 15.76 -5.20 -17.91
CA GLN A 219 16.29 -5.83 -16.69
C GLN A 219 17.79 -5.54 -16.64
N ARG A 220 18.24 -4.82 -15.62
CA ARG A 220 19.66 -4.48 -15.40
C ARG A 220 20.20 -5.29 -14.24
#